data_AF-A0A1N7RZE1-F1
#
_entry.id   AF-A0A1N7RZE1-F1
#
_cell.length_a   1.000
_cell.length_b   1.000
_cell.length_c   1.000
_cell.angle_alpha   90.00
_cell.angle_beta   90.00
_cell.angle_gamma   90.00
#
_symmetry.space_group_name_H-M   'P 1'
#
loop_
_entity.id
_entity.type
_entity.pdbx_description
1 polymer ?
#
loop_
_entity_poly.entity_id
_entity_poly.type
_entity_poly.pdbx_seq_one_letter_code
_entity_poly.pdbx_strand_id
1 'polypeptide(L)'
;MKVDLSEFDVMRFPDRGSIVYVLLYVPGSENEAVPFYVGESSKHVGRIGDYVTANFSASTDFKVGEAVRYLQSKGLPVLMKYKESGDRKAEERIVLDRLRSTYRLLNDLKGYDYRQAEKEQERLKIHAFIDELIYAETVRSAVSSEPLSAR
;
A
#
# COMPACT_ATOMS: atom_id res chain seq x y z
N MET A 1 -4.46 -40.44 -4.59
CA MET A 1 -3.93 -39.77 -3.39
C MET A 1 -4.44 -38.34 -3.42
N LYS A 2 -5.12 -37.86 -2.36
CA LYS A 2 -5.51 -36.44 -2.26
C LYS A 2 -4.39 -35.71 -1.51
N VAL A 3 -3.89 -34.62 -2.08
CA VAL A 3 -2.94 -33.73 -1.42
C VAL A 3 -3.77 -32.70 -0.66
N ASP A 4 -3.47 -32.52 0.63
CA ASP A 4 -4.05 -31.46 1.45
C ASP A 4 -3.25 -30.17 1.25
N LEU A 5 -3.96 -29.08 0.98
CA LEU A 5 -3.39 -27.75 0.72
C LEU A 5 -4.09 -26.68 1.58
N SER A 6 -4.74 -27.06 2.69
CA SER A 6 -5.50 -26.12 3.53
C SER A 6 -4.67 -24.99 4.15
N GLU A 7 -3.36 -25.16 4.25
CA GLU A 7 -2.43 -24.14 4.77
C GLU A 7 -2.00 -23.11 3.72
N PHE A 8 -2.36 -23.30 2.44
CA PHE A 8 -1.97 -22.40 1.35
C PHE A 8 -3.05 -21.35 1.09
N ASP A 9 -2.63 -20.09 1.01
CA ASP A 9 -3.49 -19.02 0.52
C ASP A 9 -3.72 -19.14 -1.00
N VAL A 10 -4.94 -18.88 -1.43
CA VAL A 10 -5.31 -18.88 -2.85
C VAL A 10 -5.12 -17.48 -3.42
N MET A 11 -4.13 -17.34 -4.30
CA MET A 11 -3.98 -16.16 -5.14
C MET A 11 -4.43 -16.47 -6.56
N ARG A 12 -5.50 -15.82 -7.03
CA ARG A 12 -5.84 -15.84 -8.46
C ARG A 12 -4.87 -14.94 -9.20
N PHE A 13 -4.32 -15.43 -10.31
CA PHE A 13 -3.53 -14.62 -11.23
C PHE A 13 -4.48 -13.90 -12.22
N PRO A 14 -4.19 -12.66 -12.60
CA PRO A 14 -4.95 -11.95 -13.63
C PRO A 14 -4.78 -12.63 -15.00
N ASP A 15 -5.86 -12.67 -15.77
CA ASP A 15 -5.96 -13.24 -17.11
C ASP A 15 -5.34 -12.30 -18.18
N ARG A 16 -5.24 -10.99 -17.91
CA ARG A 16 -4.69 -9.95 -18.83
C ARG A 16 -3.47 -9.21 -18.29
N GLY A 17 -2.59 -8.78 -19.21
CA GLY A 17 -1.27 -8.16 -19.01
C GLY A 17 -1.15 -7.03 -17.98
N SER A 18 -2.20 -6.22 -17.85
CA SER A 18 -2.15 -4.94 -17.15
C SER A 18 -3.13 -4.88 -15.98
N ILE A 19 -2.64 -4.38 -14.85
CA ILE A 19 -3.44 -4.21 -13.63
C ILE A 19 -3.29 -2.80 -13.06
N VAL A 20 -4.33 -2.38 -12.33
CA VAL A 20 -4.29 -1.29 -11.36
C VAL A 20 -4.53 -1.89 -9.99
N TYR A 21 -3.73 -1.51 -9.00
CA TYR A 21 -3.81 -2.04 -7.65
C TYR A 21 -3.72 -0.94 -6.60
N VAL A 22 -4.24 -1.26 -5.42
CA VAL A 22 -4.21 -0.44 -4.22
C VAL A 22 -3.59 -1.28 -3.12
N LEU A 23 -2.57 -0.73 -2.45
CA LEU A 23 -2.03 -1.30 -1.23
C LEU A 23 -2.77 -0.68 -0.04
N LEU A 24 -3.18 -1.55 0.87
CA LEU A 24 -3.90 -1.19 2.07
C LEU A 24 -3.16 -1.75 3.29
N TYR A 25 -3.23 -1.06 4.42
CA TYR A 25 -2.82 -1.62 5.70
C TYR A 25 -4.05 -1.79 6.60
N VAL A 26 -4.01 -2.74 7.52
CA VAL A 26 -5.13 -3.01 8.44
C VAL A 26 -4.76 -2.52 9.84
N PRO A 27 -5.33 -1.38 10.31
CA PRO A 27 -5.03 -0.85 11.63
C PRO A 27 -5.74 -1.66 12.73
N GLY A 28 -5.12 -2.70 13.28
CA GLY A 28 -5.77 -3.55 14.29
C GLY A 28 -6.86 -4.46 13.73
N SER A 29 -7.47 -5.31 14.55
CA SER A 29 -8.31 -6.43 14.09
C SER A 29 -9.75 -6.05 13.68
N GLU A 30 -10.24 -4.90 14.11
CA GLU A 30 -11.66 -4.50 13.90
C GLU A 30 -11.84 -3.35 12.91
N ASN A 31 -10.75 -2.71 12.46
CA ASN A 31 -10.83 -1.55 11.59
C ASN A 31 -10.83 -1.93 10.11
N GLU A 32 -11.45 -1.07 9.30
CA GLU A 32 -11.38 -1.17 7.85
C GLU A 32 -9.96 -0.99 7.33
N ALA A 33 -9.62 -1.72 6.27
CA ALA A 33 -8.32 -1.61 5.63
C ALA A 33 -8.15 -0.21 4.99
N VAL A 34 -7.06 0.48 5.32
CA VAL A 34 -6.79 1.85 4.90
C VAL A 34 -5.86 1.88 3.69
N PRO A 35 -6.27 2.49 2.57
CA PRO A 35 -5.42 2.61 1.41
C PRO A 35 -4.28 3.59 1.67
N PHE A 36 -3.06 3.21 1.29
CA PHE A 36 -1.89 4.08 1.43
C PHE A 36 -1.08 4.22 0.14
N TYR A 37 -1.32 3.40 -0.89
CA TYR A 37 -0.64 3.52 -2.17
C TYR A 37 -1.52 2.98 -3.31
N VAL A 38 -1.44 3.61 -4.47
CA VAL A 38 -2.07 3.14 -5.71
C VAL A 38 -0.95 2.97 -6.74
N GLY A 39 -1.00 1.91 -7.52
CA GLY A 39 -0.06 1.72 -8.61
C GLY A 39 -0.67 1.02 -9.80
N GLU A 40 0.04 1.10 -10.91
CA GLU A 40 -0.20 0.32 -12.12
C GLU A 40 0.97 -0.63 -12.41
N SER A 41 0.69 -1.66 -13.18
CA SER A 41 1.71 -2.60 -13.64
C SER A 41 1.29 -3.26 -14.95
N SER A 42 2.21 -3.34 -15.90
CA SER A 42 2.13 -4.23 -17.07
C SER A 42 2.79 -5.60 -16.83
N LYS A 43 3.34 -5.82 -15.62
CA LYS A 43 3.96 -7.09 -15.20
C LYS A 43 3.01 -7.94 -14.34
N HIS A 44 1.71 -7.64 -14.34
CA HIS A 44 0.73 -8.25 -13.44
C HIS A 44 1.21 -8.21 -11.96
N VAL A 45 0.99 -9.33 -11.26
CA VAL A 45 1.43 -9.64 -9.90
C VAL A 45 2.96 -9.76 -9.76
N GLY A 46 3.72 -9.85 -10.85
CA GLY A 46 5.19 -9.85 -10.80
C GLY A 46 5.75 -8.58 -10.13
N ARG A 47 4.97 -7.48 -10.15
CA ARG A 47 5.26 -6.24 -9.43
C ARG A 47 5.38 -6.42 -7.90
N ILE A 48 4.71 -7.43 -7.33
CA ILE A 48 4.83 -7.75 -5.90
C ILE A 48 6.27 -8.15 -5.58
N GLY A 49 6.91 -8.93 -6.46
CA GLY A 49 8.31 -9.32 -6.28
C GLY A 49 9.24 -8.12 -6.23
N ASP A 50 9.02 -7.12 -7.09
CA ASP A 50 9.81 -5.88 -7.10
C ASP A 50 9.73 -5.18 -5.72
N TYR A 51 8.55 -5.14 -5.09
CA TYR A 51 8.37 -4.53 -3.75
C TYR A 51 8.97 -5.34 -2.62
N VAL A 52 8.93 -6.67 -2.70
CA VAL A 52 9.60 -7.54 -1.73
C VAL A 52 11.12 -7.27 -1.74
N THR A 53 11.71 -7.07 -2.91
CA THR A 53 13.15 -6.75 -3.00
C THR A 53 13.50 -5.35 -2.52
N ALA A 54 12.56 -4.40 -2.61
CA ALA A 54 12.73 -2.99 -2.22
C ALA A 54 14.03 -2.37 -2.78
N ASN A 55 14.26 -2.51 -4.09
CA ASN A 55 15.52 -2.10 -4.70
C ASN A 55 15.72 -0.57 -4.65
N PHE A 56 16.77 -0.11 -3.96
CA PHE A 56 17.08 1.31 -3.78
C PHE A 56 17.33 2.07 -5.10
N SER A 57 17.89 1.41 -6.13
CA SER A 57 18.10 2.04 -7.43
C SER A 57 16.82 2.30 -8.22
N ALA A 58 15.69 1.77 -7.75
CA ALA A 58 14.36 2.03 -8.29
C ALA A 58 13.51 2.73 -7.21
N SER A 59 13.47 4.06 -7.26
CA SER A 59 12.89 4.88 -6.18
C SER A 59 11.47 4.47 -5.78
N THR A 60 10.62 4.07 -6.73
CA THR A 60 9.26 3.58 -6.43
C THR A 60 9.30 2.24 -5.69
N ASP A 61 10.15 1.32 -6.12
CA ASP A 61 10.22 -0.04 -5.58
C ASP A 61 10.76 -0.02 -4.15
N PHE A 62 11.81 0.78 -3.90
CA PHE A 62 12.29 1.03 -2.55
C PHE A 62 11.25 1.74 -1.69
N LYS A 63 10.63 2.81 -2.19
CA LYS A 63 9.66 3.58 -1.41
C LYS A 63 8.50 2.71 -0.94
N VAL A 64 7.89 1.97 -1.86
CA VAL A 64 6.77 1.09 -1.55
C VAL A 64 7.23 -0.10 -0.72
N GLY A 65 8.33 -0.77 -1.09
CA GLY A 65 8.85 -1.92 -0.36
C GLY A 65 9.25 -1.60 1.09
N GLU A 66 9.87 -0.44 1.33
CA GLU A 66 10.22 0.02 2.67
C GLU A 66 8.97 0.36 3.48
N ALA A 67 7.97 1.01 2.88
CA ALA A 67 6.70 1.29 3.55
C ALA A 67 5.99 0.00 3.99
N VAL A 68 5.93 -1.00 3.10
CA VAL A 68 5.35 -2.32 3.40
C VAL A 68 6.11 -2.97 4.56
N ARG A 69 7.44 -2.99 4.50
CA ARG A 69 8.27 -3.60 5.55
C ARG A 69 8.09 -2.91 6.90
N TYR A 70 8.03 -1.58 6.91
CA TYR A 70 7.88 -0.81 8.14
C TYR A 70 6.49 -1.02 8.77
N LEU A 71 5.42 -1.02 7.97
CA LEU A 71 4.07 -1.39 8.43
C LEU A 71 4.04 -2.80 9.04
N GLN A 72 4.62 -3.78 8.35
CA GLN A 72 4.70 -5.15 8.85
C GLN A 72 5.52 -5.26 10.14
N SER A 73 6.61 -4.49 10.29
CA SER A 73 7.40 -4.47 11.53
C SER A 73 6.62 -3.91 12.73
N LYS A 74 5.56 -3.13 12.48
CA LYS A 74 4.61 -2.66 13.51
C LYS A 74 3.46 -3.64 13.76
N GLY A 75 3.51 -4.84 13.18
CA GLY A 75 2.46 -5.84 13.29
C GLY A 75 1.19 -5.50 12.50
N LEU A 76 1.27 -4.57 11.53
CA LEU A 76 0.14 -4.17 10.70
C LEU A 76 0.14 -4.98 9.40
N PRO A 77 -0.89 -5.81 9.15
CA PRO A 77 -1.01 -6.54 7.89
C PRO A 77 -1.11 -5.57 6.71
N VAL A 78 -0.45 -5.92 5.61
CA VAL A 78 -0.53 -5.20 4.34
C VAL A 78 -1.20 -6.08 3.30
N LEU A 79 -2.22 -5.54 2.67
CA LEU A 79 -3.05 -6.20 1.66
C LEU A 79 -2.89 -5.50 0.31
N MET A 80 -3.10 -6.25 -0.76
CA MET A 80 -3.19 -5.70 -2.11
C MET A 80 -4.54 -6.06 -2.72
N LYS A 81 -5.30 -5.05 -3.14
CA LYS A 81 -6.45 -5.22 -4.03
C LYS A 81 -6.03 -4.83 -5.43
N TYR A 82 -6.42 -5.60 -6.44
CA TYR A 82 -6.12 -5.27 -7.83
C TYR A 82 -7.31 -5.55 -8.74
N LYS A 83 -7.30 -4.90 -9.91
CA LYS A 83 -8.19 -5.19 -11.02
C LYS A 83 -7.39 -5.20 -12.32
N GLU A 84 -7.84 -5.99 -13.28
CA GLU A 84 -7.36 -5.89 -14.66
C GLU A 84 -7.82 -4.58 -15.29
N SER A 85 -7.00 -4.05 -16.19
CA SER A 85 -7.28 -2.78 -16.86
C SER A 85 -6.85 -2.80 -18.32
N GLY A 86 -7.69 -2.23 -19.19
CA GLY A 86 -7.35 -1.93 -20.58
C GLY A 86 -6.59 -0.61 -20.75
N ASP A 87 -6.78 0.33 -19.81
CA ASP A 87 -6.08 1.62 -19.76
C ASP A 87 -5.63 1.93 -18.33
N ARG A 88 -4.57 1.25 -17.91
CA ARG A 88 -4.08 1.28 -16.53
C ARG A 88 -3.68 2.67 -16.04
N LYS A 89 -3.21 3.54 -16.93
CA LYS A 89 -2.81 4.91 -16.57
C LYS A 89 -4.00 5.79 -16.29
N ALA A 90 -5.03 5.75 -17.15
CA ALA A 90 -6.26 6.49 -16.92
C ALA A 90 -6.97 5.98 -15.66
N GLU A 91 -7.04 4.66 -15.48
CA GLU A 91 -7.69 4.07 -14.32
C GLU A 91 -6.94 4.31 -13.00
N GLU A 92 -5.60 4.23 -12.98
CA GLU A 92 -4.78 4.62 -11.82
C GLU A 92 -5.09 6.06 -11.39
N ARG A 93 -5.12 6.99 -12.35
CA ARG A 93 -5.43 8.39 -12.08
C ARG A 93 -6.82 8.56 -11.45
N ILE A 94 -7.84 7.88 -11.99
CA ILE A 94 -9.20 7.92 -11.43
C ILE A 94 -9.22 7.42 -9.98
N VAL A 95 -8.49 6.33 -9.69
CA VAL A 95 -8.41 5.76 -8.33
C VAL A 95 -7.69 6.72 -7.39
N LEU A 96 -6.57 7.31 -7.82
CA LEU A 96 -5.84 8.32 -7.06
C LEU A 96 -6.72 9.53 -6.72
N ASP A 97 -7.40 10.10 -7.71
CA ASP A 97 -8.23 11.29 -7.52
C ASP A 97 -9.39 11.02 -6.55
N ARG A 98 -9.98 9.82 -6.60
CA ARG A 98 -11.02 9.39 -5.66
C ARG A 98 -10.49 9.27 -4.23
N LEU A 99 -9.35 8.61 -4.04
CA LEU A 99 -8.81 8.31 -2.71
C LEU A 99 -8.19 9.53 -2.04
N ARG A 100 -7.57 10.45 -2.79
CA ARG A 100 -6.95 11.67 -2.26
C ARG A 100 -7.92 12.61 -1.55
N SER A 101 -9.22 12.50 -1.83
CA SER A 101 -10.25 13.25 -1.11
C SER A 101 -10.34 12.89 0.39
N THR A 102 -9.89 11.70 0.77
CA THR A 102 -10.11 11.12 2.10
C THR A 102 -8.82 10.65 2.76
N TYR A 103 -7.85 10.18 1.97
CA TYR A 103 -6.63 9.54 2.42
C TYR A 103 -5.39 10.27 1.89
N ARG A 104 -4.35 10.32 2.71
CA ARG A 104 -3.01 10.68 2.26
C ARG A 104 -2.37 9.44 1.64
N LEU A 105 -1.73 9.58 0.49
CA LEU A 105 -1.16 8.46 -0.25
C LEU A 105 0.35 8.60 -0.38
N LEU A 106 1.07 7.49 -0.29
CA LEU A 106 2.52 7.41 -0.49
C LEU A 106 2.93 7.83 -1.92
N ASN A 107 1.99 7.82 -2.86
CA ASN A 107 2.12 8.42 -4.19
C ASN A 107 2.54 9.89 -4.12
N ASP A 108 2.11 10.62 -3.09
CA ASP A 108 2.34 12.06 -2.93
C ASP A 108 3.71 12.35 -2.30
N LEU A 109 4.35 11.35 -1.68
CA LEU A 109 5.73 11.47 -1.20
C LEU A 109 6.67 11.52 -2.41
N LYS A 110 7.38 12.64 -2.57
CA LYS A 110 8.29 12.87 -3.70
C LYS A 110 9.33 11.76 -3.80
N GLY A 111 9.57 11.26 -5.02
CA GLY A 111 10.66 10.32 -5.28
C GLY A 111 12.03 10.99 -5.15
N TYR A 112 13.08 10.18 -5.26
CA TYR A 112 14.47 10.60 -5.13
C TYR A 112 15.32 10.12 -6.30
N ASP A 113 16.43 10.81 -6.56
CA ASP A 113 17.49 10.33 -7.46
C ASP A 113 18.46 9.46 -6.68
N TYR A 114 18.49 8.16 -6.97
CA TYR A 114 19.34 7.19 -6.27
C TYR A 114 20.84 7.46 -6.38
N ARG A 115 21.27 8.31 -7.34
CA ARG A 115 22.67 8.70 -7.51
C ARG A 115 23.10 9.80 -6.55
N GLN A 116 22.14 10.55 -6.01
CA GLN A 116 22.38 11.71 -5.16
C GLN A 116 21.84 11.50 -3.75
N ALA A 117 20.80 10.68 -3.60
CA ALA A 117 20.12 10.47 -2.34
C ALA A 117 20.87 9.50 -1.44
N GLU A 118 20.81 9.78 -0.14
CA GLU A 118 21.27 8.86 0.89
C GLU A 118 20.14 7.91 1.28
N LYS A 119 20.39 6.61 1.19
CA LYS A 119 19.39 5.56 1.43
C LYS A 119 18.71 5.67 2.79
N GLU A 120 19.47 5.98 3.84
CA GLU A 120 18.93 6.03 5.18
C GLU A 120 18.04 7.27 5.39
N GLN A 121 18.36 8.40 4.78
CA GLN A 121 17.50 9.57 4.82
C GLN A 121 16.17 9.32 4.11
N GLU A 122 16.20 8.64 2.95
CA GLU A 122 14.97 8.26 2.24
C GLU A 122 14.13 7.28 3.05
N ARG A 123 14.78 6.32 3.74
CA ARG A 123 14.11 5.42 4.68
C ARG A 123 13.38 6.19 5.78
N LEU A 124 14.07 7.11 6.46
CA LEU A 124 13.48 7.89 7.55
C LEU A 124 12.30 8.75 7.08
N LYS A 125 12.35 9.32 5.87
CA LYS A 125 11.22 10.04 5.27
C LYS A 125 10.00 9.14 5.09
N ILE A 126 10.21 7.91 4.61
CA ILE A 126 9.14 6.93 4.41
C ILE A 126 8.56 6.52 5.77
N HIS A 127 9.41 6.24 6.76
CA HIS A 127 8.97 5.87 8.11
C HIS A 127 8.14 6.98 8.75
N ALA A 128 8.61 8.23 8.70
CA ALA A 128 7.87 9.38 9.21
C ALA A 128 6.50 9.53 8.54
N PHE A 129 6.43 9.39 7.21
CA PHE A 129 5.17 9.42 6.47
C PHE A 129 4.20 8.32 6.94
N ILE A 130 4.69 7.10 7.16
CA ILE A 130 3.87 5.98 7.63
C ILE A 130 3.42 6.20 9.08
N ASP A 131 4.27 6.73 9.95
CA ASP A 131 3.90 7.05 11.34
C ASP A 131 2.79 8.12 11.39
N GLU A 132 2.87 9.15 10.55
CA GLU A 132 1.81 10.15 10.40
C GLU A 132 0.49 9.54 9.93
N LEU A 133 0.54 8.57 8.98
CA LEU A 133 -0.65 7.88 8.50
C LEU A 133 -1.33 7.07 9.61
N ILE A 134 -0.57 6.29 10.36
CA ILE A 134 -1.08 5.45 11.45
C ILE A 134 -1.69 6.34 12.55
N TYR A 135 -1.00 7.43 12.90
CA TYR A 135 -1.48 8.37 13.90
C TYR A 135 -2.82 8.99 13.49
N ALA A 136 -2.92 9.50 12.26
CA ALA A 136 -4.14 10.11 11.74
C ALA A 136 -5.34 9.15 11.79
N GLU A 137 -5.13 7.87 11.47
CA GLU A 137 -6.19 6.88 11.50
C GLU A 137 -6.59 6.46 12.91
N THR A 138 -5.62 6.36 13.83
CA THR A 138 -5.89 6.08 15.24
C THR A 138 -6.78 7.16 15.84
N VAL A 139 -6.50 8.44 15.53
CA VAL A 139 -7.33 9.58 15.95
C VAL A 139 -8.71 9.53 15.31
N ARG A 140 -8.81 9.24 14.00
CA ARG A 140 -10.10 9.13 13.29
C ARG A 140 -10.99 8.04 13.90
N SER A 141 -10.42 6.89 14.23
CA SER A 141 -11.12 5.75 14.83
C SER A 141 -11.61 6.10 16.24
N ALA A 142 -10.78 6.76 17.05
CA ALA A 142 -11.17 7.20 18.40
C ALA A 142 -12.37 8.16 18.38
N VAL A 143 -12.37 9.17 17.49
CA VAL A 143 -13.47 10.14 17.35
C VAL A 143 -14.77 9.48 16.85
N SER A 144 -14.66 8.48 15.96
CA SER A 144 -15.81 7.76 15.41
C SER A 144 -16.43 6.76 16.40
N SER A 145 -15.69 6.41 17.46
CA SER A 145 -16.10 5.47 18.50
C SER A 145 -16.74 6.11 19.73
N GLU A 146 -16.79 7.45 19.81
CA GLU A 146 -17.53 8.12 20.90
C GLU A 146 -19.03 7.85 20.75
N PRO A 147 -19.69 7.28 21.78
CA PRO A 147 -21.13 7.08 21.72
C PRO A 147 -21.83 8.43 21.66
N LEU A 148 -22.84 8.55 20.79
CA LEU A 148 -23.88 9.56 20.86
C LEU A 148 -24.61 9.45 22.21
N SER A 149 -23.99 9.92 23.29
CA SER A 149 -24.65 10.09 24.58
C SER A 149 -25.06 11.56 24.73
N ALA A 150 -26.38 11.76 24.73
CA ALA A 150 -27.13 12.91 25.22
C ALA A 150 -27.00 14.24 24.44
N ARG A 151 -27.94 14.43 23.51
CA ARG A 151 -28.72 15.68 23.41
C ARG A 151 -30.20 15.35 23.26
#